data_AF-A0A958ZET9-F1
#
_entry.id   AF-A0A958ZET9-F1
#
_cell.length_a   1.000
_cell.length_b   1.000
_cell.length_c   1.000
_cell.angle_alpha   90.00
_cell.angle_beta   90.00
_cell.angle_gamma   90.00
#
_symmetry.space_group_name_H-M   'P 1'
#
loop_
_entity.id
_entity.type
_entity.pdbx_description
1 polymer ?
#
loop_
_entity_poly.entity_id
_entity_poly.type
_entity_poly.pdbx_seq_one_letter_code
_entity_poly.pdbx_strand_id
1 'polypeptide(L)'
;MKGLVLIILSIFIGILYAFELDYQEVDSSGLSGKKVYAILVETGVTPPAYYIESVDSAKARQGEDLLTIGYTRINNANSKKISRHFVCINCHNLVPETNHPESADPEIRLEYMMKNKLPFLPASTLYGVVNRTSYFNGDYVKKYGPRAEEAKNDLRKAIQVCAEISSEGRILETWETEAILHYLNVIQLRIGDLSLTKEEMKILNSEDKDSKRKLLESKYLSKESATFGYPLASNVRELGKKGDPKKGKYIFKFGCMHCHNPEGITIFTLEDDQFNRNFLKNKMKKTNNRSIYEITRTGTQPKKLKKTYMPMYTYERLSDQQLEDLAAYLNSKPD
;
A
#
# COMPACT_ATOMS: atom_id res chain seq x y z
N MET A 1 -33.21 4.85 -55.48
CA MET A 1 -33.32 5.50 -54.15
C MET A 1 -33.53 4.39 -53.13
N LYS A 2 -32.54 3.66 -52.57
CA LYS A 2 -31.22 4.02 -52.02
C LYS A 2 -31.32 5.15 -50.98
N GLY A 3 -31.57 4.76 -49.74
CA GLY A 3 -31.53 5.56 -48.51
C GLY A 3 -31.45 4.59 -47.33
N LEU A 4 -30.27 3.99 -47.11
CA LEU A 4 -29.31 4.38 -46.08
C LEU A 4 -29.74 3.95 -44.66
N VAL A 5 -29.75 2.62 -44.44
CA VAL A 5 -29.59 2.04 -43.10
C VAL A 5 -28.08 2.08 -42.82
N LEU A 6 -27.64 3.06 -42.05
CA LEU A 6 -26.23 3.21 -41.69
C LEU A 6 -26.01 2.66 -40.28
N ILE A 7 -25.22 1.59 -40.27
CA ILE A 7 -24.66 0.86 -39.15
C ILE A 7 -23.87 1.84 -38.28
N ILE A 8 -24.29 2.07 -37.02
CA ILE A 8 -23.44 2.66 -35.99
C ILE A 8 -22.71 1.51 -35.30
N LEU A 9 -21.66 1.03 -35.98
CA LEU A 9 -20.71 0.06 -35.46
C LEU A 9 -19.30 0.50 -35.88
N SER A 10 -18.84 1.62 -35.32
CA SER A 10 -17.45 2.06 -35.41
C SER A 10 -17.26 3.37 -34.65
N ILE A 11 -16.65 3.29 -33.47
CA ILE A 11 -15.50 4.08 -32.98
C ILE A 11 -15.23 3.51 -31.56
N PHE A 12 -14.60 2.34 -31.52
CA PHE A 12 -13.92 1.81 -30.34
C PHE A 12 -12.65 1.09 -30.80
N ILE A 13 -11.92 1.74 -31.70
CA ILE A 13 -10.54 1.43 -32.05
C ILE A 13 -9.85 2.78 -32.19
N GLY A 14 -8.76 2.97 -31.45
CA GLY A 14 -7.83 4.08 -31.70
C GLY A 14 -7.94 5.27 -30.76
N ILE A 15 -7.99 5.05 -29.44
CA ILE A 15 -7.26 5.95 -28.55
C ILE A 15 -5.89 5.31 -28.32
N LEU A 16 -5.09 5.36 -29.38
CA LEU A 16 -3.65 5.49 -29.28
C LEU A 16 -3.43 6.81 -28.52
N TYR A 17 -3.32 6.73 -27.21
CA TYR A 17 -2.72 7.79 -26.44
C TYR A 17 -1.28 7.91 -26.96
N ALA A 18 -1.06 8.90 -27.81
CA ALA A 18 0.23 9.55 -27.95
C ALA A 18 0.53 10.18 -26.57
N PHE A 19 1.05 9.37 -25.66
CA PHE A 19 1.89 9.87 -24.60
C PHE A 19 3.17 10.35 -25.28
N GLU A 20 3.36 11.67 -25.33
CA GLU A 20 4.72 12.20 -25.33
C GLU A 20 5.35 11.80 -24.00
N LEU A 21 5.97 10.62 -24.04
CA LEU A 21 6.91 10.12 -23.04
C LEU A 21 8.19 10.94 -23.18
N ASP A 22 8.34 11.98 -22.36
CA ASP A 22 9.67 12.45 -21.98
C ASP A 22 10.16 11.62 -20.77
N TYR A 23 10.27 10.29 -20.96
CA TYR A 23 11.13 9.37 -20.21
C TYR A 23 10.98 7.93 -20.75
N GLN A 24 11.91 7.48 -21.58
CA GLN A 24 12.56 6.17 -21.54
C GLN A 24 13.43 6.04 -22.78
N GLU A 25 14.75 6.21 -22.61
CA GLU A 25 15.69 5.51 -23.46
C GLU A 25 15.39 4.02 -23.23
N VAL A 26 14.85 3.36 -24.26
CA VAL A 26 14.54 1.94 -24.27
C VAL A 26 15.74 1.20 -23.72
N ASP A 27 15.54 0.47 -22.63
CA ASP A 27 16.55 -0.38 -22.02
C ASP A 27 17.05 -1.41 -23.04
N SER A 28 18.16 -1.10 -23.71
CA SER A 28 18.82 -1.98 -24.66
C SER A 28 19.47 -3.19 -23.98
N SER A 29 19.59 -3.18 -22.65
CA SER A 29 20.18 -4.26 -21.86
C SER A 29 19.16 -5.33 -21.41
N GLY A 30 17.86 -5.07 -21.53
CA GLY A 30 16.79 -5.99 -21.11
C GLY A 30 16.71 -6.24 -19.60
N LEU A 31 17.37 -5.42 -18.79
CA LEU A 31 17.44 -5.52 -17.33
C LEU A 31 16.18 -5.01 -16.63
N SER A 32 15.43 -4.10 -17.22
CA SER A 32 14.27 -3.42 -16.62
C SER A 32 13.24 -4.41 -16.08
N GLY A 33 12.99 -5.50 -16.82
CA GLY A 33 12.09 -6.57 -16.39
C GLY A 33 12.68 -7.54 -15.36
N LYS A 34 14.00 -7.53 -15.13
CA LYS A 34 14.65 -8.44 -14.17
C LYS A 34 14.31 -8.04 -12.74
N LYS A 35 14.19 -9.06 -11.90
CA LYS A 35 13.96 -8.94 -10.46
C LYS A 35 15.23 -8.41 -9.79
N VAL A 36 15.09 -7.42 -8.90
CA VAL A 36 16.22 -6.86 -8.14
C VAL A 36 16.97 -7.95 -7.38
N TYR A 37 16.23 -8.85 -6.71
CA TYR A 37 16.84 -9.93 -5.92
C TYR A 37 17.61 -10.94 -6.77
N ALA A 38 17.22 -11.17 -8.02
CA ALA A 38 17.98 -12.05 -8.91
C ALA A 38 19.39 -11.48 -9.18
N ILE A 39 19.48 -10.16 -9.41
CA ILE A 39 20.78 -9.51 -9.62
C ILE A 39 21.59 -9.47 -8.32
N LEU A 40 20.96 -9.25 -7.16
CA LEU A 40 21.65 -9.32 -5.87
C LEU A 40 22.24 -10.72 -5.59
N VAL A 41 21.55 -11.80 -5.97
CA VAL A 41 22.10 -13.15 -5.84
C VAL A 41 23.32 -13.34 -6.76
N GLU A 42 23.29 -12.81 -7.98
CA GLU A 42 24.44 -12.84 -8.92
C GLU A 42 25.68 -12.11 -8.36
N THR A 43 25.48 -11.07 -7.52
CA THR A 43 26.56 -10.35 -6.82
C THR A 43 27.09 -11.07 -5.57
N GLY A 44 26.49 -12.20 -5.18
CA GLY A 44 26.91 -13.02 -4.04
C GLY A 44 26.14 -12.76 -2.75
N VAL A 45 25.02 -12.03 -2.80
CA VAL A 45 24.13 -11.89 -1.63
C VAL A 45 23.44 -13.21 -1.35
N THR A 46 23.54 -13.69 -0.11
CA THR A 46 22.77 -14.85 0.35
C THR A 46 21.29 -14.48 0.38
N PRO A 47 20.42 -15.20 -0.36
CA PRO A 47 19.00 -14.92 -0.34
C PRO A 47 18.40 -15.21 1.05
N PRO A 48 17.36 -14.47 1.46
CA PRO A 48 16.66 -14.74 2.70
C PRO A 48 15.96 -16.11 2.64
N ALA A 49 15.66 -16.70 3.80
CA ALA A 49 15.02 -18.02 3.88
C ALA A 49 13.64 -18.11 3.20
N TYR A 50 13.02 -16.98 2.86
CA TYR A 50 11.75 -16.85 2.15
C TYR A 50 11.89 -16.49 0.67
N TYR A 51 13.12 -16.53 0.13
CA TYR A 51 13.36 -16.36 -1.30
C TYR A 51 12.77 -17.51 -2.10
N ILE A 52 12.08 -17.17 -3.18
CA ILE A 52 11.51 -18.14 -4.14
C ILE A 52 12.16 -17.89 -5.48
N GLU A 53 13.05 -18.80 -5.87
CA GLU A 53 13.78 -18.73 -7.14
C GLU A 53 12.84 -18.82 -8.34
N SER A 54 11.93 -19.80 -8.32
CA SER A 54 10.93 -20.01 -9.37
C SER A 54 9.52 -19.95 -8.80
N VAL A 55 8.71 -19.06 -9.36
CA VAL A 55 7.32 -18.86 -8.93
C VAL A 55 6.44 -19.96 -9.53
N ASP A 56 5.78 -20.73 -8.68
CA ASP A 56 4.64 -21.55 -9.06
C ASP A 56 3.42 -20.66 -9.33
N SER A 57 3.01 -20.58 -10.60
CA SER A 57 1.90 -19.73 -11.03
C SER A 57 0.55 -20.12 -10.41
N ALA A 58 0.32 -21.40 -10.10
CA ALA A 58 -0.91 -21.85 -9.47
C ALA A 58 -0.96 -21.39 -8.01
N LYS A 59 0.16 -21.54 -7.28
CA LYS A 59 0.28 -21.02 -5.91
C LYS A 59 0.24 -19.50 -5.86
N ALA A 60 0.83 -18.80 -6.83
CA ALA A 60 0.78 -17.35 -6.89
C ALA A 60 -0.66 -16.84 -7.05
N ARG A 61 -1.47 -17.47 -7.91
CA ARG A 61 -2.91 -17.15 -8.03
C ARG A 61 -3.65 -17.40 -6.71
N GLN A 62 -3.36 -18.52 -6.03
CA GLN A 62 -3.93 -18.77 -4.70
C GLN A 62 -3.51 -17.71 -3.68
N GLY A 63 -2.25 -17.27 -3.71
CA GLY A 63 -1.74 -16.22 -2.85
C GLY A 63 -2.43 -14.88 -3.07
N GLU A 64 -2.66 -14.52 -4.33
CA GLU A 64 -3.42 -13.32 -4.70
C GLU A 64 -4.85 -13.36 -4.15
N ASP A 65 -5.56 -14.47 -4.35
CA ASP A 65 -6.91 -14.67 -3.82
C ASP A 65 -6.93 -14.54 -2.28
N LEU A 66 -5.96 -15.15 -1.60
CA LEU A 66 -5.86 -15.08 -0.14
C LEU A 66 -5.66 -13.64 0.36
N LEU A 67 -4.88 -12.81 -0.34
CA LEU A 67 -4.67 -11.40 0.02
C LEU A 67 -5.87 -10.51 -0.31
N THR A 68 -6.55 -10.78 -1.44
CA THR A 68 -7.56 -9.89 -2.02
C THR A 68 -8.99 -10.20 -1.56
N ILE A 69 -9.32 -11.47 -1.41
CA ILE A 69 -10.68 -11.92 -1.05
C ILE A 69 -10.70 -12.82 0.21
N GLY A 70 -9.53 -13.20 0.74
CA GLY A 70 -9.40 -13.86 2.04
C GLY A 70 -9.63 -15.37 2.02
N TYR A 71 -9.77 -15.98 0.85
CA TYR A 71 -9.88 -17.42 0.60
C TYR A 71 -9.54 -17.69 -0.87
N THR A 72 -9.28 -18.94 -1.25
CA THR A 72 -9.05 -19.33 -2.65
C THR A 72 -9.83 -20.61 -2.98
N ARG A 73 -9.73 -21.12 -4.21
CA ARG A 73 -10.32 -22.40 -4.60
C ARG A 73 -9.27 -23.52 -4.63
N ILE A 74 -9.60 -24.63 -3.98
CA ILE A 74 -8.84 -25.88 -3.99
C ILE A 74 -9.80 -26.98 -4.42
N ASN A 75 -9.47 -27.72 -5.48
CA ASN A 75 -10.28 -28.83 -6.00
C ASN A 75 -11.77 -28.45 -6.17
N ASN A 76 -12.04 -27.29 -6.78
CA ASN A 76 -13.36 -26.68 -6.98
C ASN A 76 -14.13 -26.26 -5.71
N ALA A 77 -13.59 -26.46 -4.51
CA ALA A 77 -14.16 -25.98 -3.26
C ALA A 77 -13.44 -24.71 -2.76
N ASN A 78 -14.16 -23.85 -2.03
CA ASN A 78 -13.53 -22.72 -1.36
C ASN A 78 -12.71 -23.19 -0.16
N SER A 79 -11.51 -22.65 0.00
CA SER A 79 -10.77 -22.76 1.25
C SER A 79 -11.51 -22.03 2.38
N LYS A 80 -11.13 -22.35 3.62
CA LYS A 80 -11.66 -21.65 4.78
C LYS A 80 -11.22 -20.18 4.73
N LYS A 81 -12.16 -19.24 4.90
CA LYS A 81 -11.82 -17.81 5.03
C LYS A 81 -10.77 -17.58 6.13
N ILE A 82 -9.79 -16.74 5.82
CA ILE A 82 -8.75 -16.28 6.75
C ILE A 82 -9.39 -15.44 7.86
N SER A 83 -10.23 -14.48 7.47
CA SER A 83 -10.94 -13.59 8.41
C SER A 83 -12.39 -13.40 7.99
N ARG A 84 -13.21 -13.06 8.97
CA ARG A 84 -14.60 -12.62 8.77
C ARG A 84 -14.71 -11.10 8.59
N HIS A 85 -13.61 -10.35 8.80
CA HIS A 85 -13.65 -8.90 8.97
C HIS A 85 -12.80 -8.16 7.94
N PHE A 86 -11.54 -8.57 7.78
CA PHE A 86 -10.58 -7.87 6.93
C PHE A 86 -9.84 -8.83 6.01
N VAL A 87 -9.57 -8.37 4.80
CA VAL A 87 -8.58 -8.96 3.88
C VAL A 87 -7.36 -8.03 3.82
N CYS A 88 -6.21 -8.56 3.40
CA CYS A 88 -4.96 -7.81 3.45
C CYS A 88 -5.02 -6.50 2.67
N ILE A 89 -5.71 -6.50 1.51
CA ILE A 89 -5.84 -5.31 0.67
C ILE A 89 -6.72 -4.20 1.27
N ASN A 90 -7.42 -4.45 2.39
CA ASN A 90 -8.11 -3.38 3.11
C ASN A 90 -7.13 -2.39 3.77
N CYS A 91 -5.86 -2.78 3.93
CA CYS A 91 -4.82 -1.96 4.54
C CYS A 91 -3.57 -1.79 3.67
N HIS A 92 -3.38 -2.63 2.66
CA HIS A 92 -2.18 -2.67 1.84
C HIS A 92 -2.49 -2.56 0.34
N ASN A 93 -1.70 -1.78 -0.39
CA ASN A 93 -1.72 -1.82 -1.84
C ASN A 93 -0.89 -3.02 -2.35
N LEU A 94 -1.22 -3.53 -3.54
CA LEU A 94 -0.46 -4.60 -4.24
C LEU A 94 0.41 -4.05 -5.38
N VAL A 95 0.41 -2.73 -5.55
CA VAL A 95 1.14 -1.99 -6.59
C VAL A 95 2.10 -0.98 -5.94
N PRO A 96 3.08 -0.44 -6.69
CA PRO A 96 3.92 0.64 -6.18
C PRO A 96 3.09 1.83 -5.71
N GLU A 97 3.53 2.46 -4.62
CA GLU A 97 2.92 3.71 -4.10
C GLU A 97 3.83 4.93 -4.34
N THR A 98 4.98 4.72 -4.96
CA THR A 98 6.02 5.72 -5.24
C THR A 98 6.89 5.23 -6.40
N ASN A 99 7.50 6.15 -7.13
CA ASN A 99 8.61 5.90 -8.06
C ASN A 99 9.99 6.03 -7.39
N HIS A 100 10.01 6.31 -6.08
CA HIS A 100 11.19 6.43 -5.23
C HIS A 100 11.11 5.38 -4.10
N PRO A 101 11.29 4.07 -4.39
CA PRO A 101 11.18 3.01 -3.40
C PRO A 101 12.21 3.10 -2.26
N GLU A 102 13.23 3.94 -2.39
CA GLU A 102 14.21 4.33 -1.37
C GLU A 102 13.69 5.37 -0.37
N SER A 103 12.56 6.02 -0.65
CA SER A 103 12.02 7.12 0.15
C SER A 103 10.79 6.70 0.97
N ALA A 104 10.79 7.09 2.25
CA ALA A 104 9.64 7.00 3.14
C ALA A 104 8.86 8.32 3.23
N ASP A 105 9.13 9.28 2.33
CA ASP A 105 8.50 10.59 2.34
C ASP A 105 6.99 10.48 2.05
N PRO A 106 6.12 10.87 3.01
CA PRO A 106 4.68 10.76 2.85
C PRO A 106 4.16 11.64 1.70
N GLU A 107 4.84 12.73 1.35
CA GLU A 107 4.40 13.65 0.30
C GLU A 107 4.69 13.11 -1.10
N ILE A 108 5.91 12.61 -1.32
CA ILE A 108 6.26 11.91 -2.58
C ILE A 108 5.27 10.77 -2.83
N ARG A 109 4.94 10.01 -1.78
CA ARG A 109 3.92 8.96 -1.84
C ARG A 109 2.55 9.51 -2.23
N LEU A 110 2.06 10.56 -1.57
CA LEU A 110 0.73 11.12 -1.86
C LEU A 110 0.63 11.63 -3.30
N GLU A 111 1.63 12.34 -3.80
CA GLU A 111 1.67 12.83 -5.18
C GLU A 111 1.60 11.69 -6.20
N TYR A 112 2.41 10.64 -6.00
CA TYR A 112 2.38 9.46 -6.85
C TYR A 112 1.02 8.78 -6.83
N MET A 113 0.44 8.59 -5.64
CA MET A 113 -0.87 7.97 -5.50
C MET A 113 -1.95 8.78 -6.19
N MET A 114 -1.97 10.10 -6.00
CA MET A 114 -2.90 11.03 -6.67
C MET A 114 -2.82 10.93 -8.19
N LYS A 115 -1.60 10.91 -8.74
CA LYS A 115 -1.36 10.77 -10.18
C LYS A 115 -1.92 9.45 -10.72
N ASN A 116 -1.80 8.37 -9.94
CA ASN A 116 -2.17 7.01 -10.35
C ASN A 116 -3.53 6.53 -9.81
N LYS A 117 -4.27 7.38 -9.08
CA LYS A 117 -5.59 7.10 -8.48
C LYS A 117 -5.61 5.84 -7.60
N LEU A 118 -4.57 5.67 -6.77
CA LEU A 118 -4.41 4.51 -5.88
C LEU A 118 -5.05 4.71 -4.49
N PRO A 119 -5.64 3.67 -3.88
CA PRO A 119 -6.17 3.75 -2.51
C PRO A 119 -5.13 4.28 -1.50
N PHE A 120 -5.49 5.28 -0.69
CA PHE A 120 -4.62 5.90 0.33
C PHE A 120 -4.66 5.11 1.65
N LEU A 121 -3.90 4.03 1.70
CA LEU A 121 -4.01 3.03 2.75
C LEU A 121 -3.03 3.25 3.92
N PRO A 122 -3.37 2.78 5.14
CA PRO A 122 -2.60 3.01 6.37
C PRO A 122 -1.34 2.15 6.52
N ALA A 123 -1.24 1.01 5.83
CA ALA A 123 -0.07 0.15 5.90
C ALA A 123 0.80 0.28 4.64
N SER A 124 2.00 -0.29 4.68
CA SER A 124 2.93 -0.25 3.55
C SER A 124 2.44 -1.08 2.36
N THR A 125 2.79 -0.71 1.14
CA THR A 125 2.53 -1.60 0.00
C THR A 125 3.16 -2.97 0.20
N LEU A 126 2.48 -4.01 -0.31
CA LEU A 126 3.02 -5.36 -0.43
C LEU A 126 3.90 -5.51 -1.69
N TYR A 127 3.82 -4.56 -2.63
CA TYR A 127 4.74 -4.51 -3.75
C TYR A 127 6.17 -4.32 -3.24
N GLY A 128 7.08 -5.18 -3.69
CA GLY A 128 8.47 -5.18 -3.24
C GLY A 128 8.68 -5.63 -1.79
N VAL A 129 7.67 -6.17 -1.10
CA VAL A 129 7.83 -6.55 0.32
C VAL A 129 8.91 -7.62 0.54
N VAL A 130 9.09 -8.53 -0.42
CA VAL A 130 10.15 -9.56 -0.37
C VAL A 130 11.57 -8.96 -0.51
N ASN A 131 11.69 -7.73 -1.03
CA ASN A 131 12.96 -7.02 -1.15
C ASN A 131 13.45 -6.49 0.20
N ARG A 132 12.57 -6.38 1.20
CA ARG A 132 12.87 -5.91 2.54
C ARG A 132 13.56 -6.99 3.37
N THR A 133 14.30 -6.56 4.38
CA THR A 133 14.98 -7.43 5.35
C THR A 133 14.41 -7.31 6.75
N SER A 134 13.56 -6.30 7.01
CA SER A 134 12.95 -6.09 8.34
C SER A 134 11.49 -5.62 8.27
N TYR A 135 10.65 -6.20 9.13
CA TYR A 135 9.19 -6.05 9.20
C TYR A 135 8.74 -5.61 10.60
N PHE A 136 7.54 -5.04 10.73
CA PHE A 136 7.00 -4.55 12.01
C PHE A 136 7.95 -3.63 12.80
N ASN A 137 8.63 -2.73 12.09
CA ASN A 137 9.65 -1.86 12.67
C ASN A 137 9.04 -0.74 13.55
N GLY A 138 9.91 -0.05 14.30
CA GLY A 138 9.55 1.16 15.03
C GLY A 138 8.44 0.93 16.05
N ASP A 139 7.42 1.77 16.02
CA ASP A 139 6.33 1.73 17.01
C ASP A 139 5.40 0.52 16.88
N TYR A 140 5.49 -0.24 15.78
CA TYR A 140 4.79 -1.53 15.70
C TYR A 140 5.28 -2.54 16.74
N VAL A 141 6.56 -2.48 17.14
CA VAL A 141 7.09 -3.28 18.25
C VAL A 141 6.40 -2.91 19.56
N LYS A 142 6.16 -1.61 19.80
CA LYS A 142 5.45 -1.13 21.00
C LYS A 142 3.99 -1.59 21.02
N LYS A 143 3.34 -1.65 19.84
CA LYS A 143 1.93 -2.03 19.73
C LYS A 143 1.67 -3.53 19.77
N TYR A 144 2.49 -4.33 19.11
CA TYR A 144 2.28 -5.79 19.00
C TYR A 144 3.22 -6.62 19.89
N GLY A 145 4.18 -5.98 20.56
CA GLY A 145 5.03 -6.62 21.56
C GLY A 145 5.86 -7.77 20.99
N PRO A 146 6.00 -8.89 21.72
CA PRO A 146 6.88 -10.01 21.34
C PRO A 146 6.62 -10.56 19.93
N ARG A 147 5.36 -10.56 19.48
CA ARG A 147 4.99 -11.07 18.15
C ARG A 147 5.62 -10.25 17.01
N ALA A 148 5.70 -8.93 17.16
CA ALA A 148 6.37 -8.07 16.18
C ALA A 148 7.88 -8.33 16.18
N GLU A 149 8.49 -8.50 17.36
CA GLU A 149 9.94 -8.75 17.45
C GLU A 149 10.32 -10.11 16.83
N GLU A 150 9.51 -11.16 17.06
CA GLU A 150 9.71 -12.48 16.45
C GLU A 150 9.58 -12.47 14.93
N ALA A 151 8.70 -11.61 14.39
CA ALA A 151 8.44 -11.47 12.96
C ALA A 151 9.42 -10.54 12.24
N LYS A 152 10.23 -9.78 12.99
CA LYS A 152 11.03 -8.68 12.47
C LYS A 152 11.92 -9.06 11.29
N ASN A 153 12.58 -10.20 11.34
CA ASN A 153 13.49 -10.64 10.27
C ASN A 153 12.96 -11.86 9.49
N ASP A 154 11.66 -12.13 9.58
CA ASP A 154 11.05 -13.32 8.98
C ASP A 154 9.70 -12.97 8.34
N LEU A 155 9.68 -12.89 7.01
CA LEU A 155 8.47 -12.54 6.26
C LEU A 155 7.33 -13.55 6.48
N ARG A 156 7.61 -14.84 6.72
CA ARG A 156 6.56 -15.83 7.00
C ARG A 156 5.87 -15.52 8.32
N LYS A 157 6.65 -15.23 9.35
CA LYS A 157 6.12 -14.80 10.65
C LYS A 157 5.41 -13.45 10.53
N ALA A 158 5.92 -12.53 9.72
CA ALA A 158 5.27 -11.24 9.48
C ALA A 158 3.88 -11.41 8.83
N ILE A 159 3.75 -12.30 7.83
CA ILE A 159 2.47 -12.67 7.23
C ILE A 159 1.52 -13.24 8.28
N GLN A 160 2.00 -14.11 9.18
CA GLN A 160 1.18 -14.69 10.26
C GLN A 160 0.67 -13.62 11.24
N VAL A 161 1.55 -12.71 11.68
CA VAL A 161 1.14 -11.60 12.55
C VAL A 161 0.07 -10.74 11.88
N CYS A 162 0.21 -10.43 10.59
CA CYS A 162 -0.81 -9.69 9.84
C CYS A 162 -2.13 -10.46 9.71
N ALA A 163 -2.09 -11.76 9.43
CA ALA A 163 -3.30 -12.57 9.27
C ALA A 163 -4.07 -12.72 10.59
N GLU A 164 -3.37 -12.97 11.69
CA GLU A 164 -4.01 -13.19 13.00
C GLU A 164 -4.45 -11.89 13.65
N ILE A 165 -3.58 -10.88 13.71
CA ILE A 165 -3.82 -9.66 14.47
C ILE A 165 -4.45 -8.58 13.59
N SER A 166 -3.75 -8.13 12.55
CA SER A 166 -4.21 -6.99 11.74
C SER A 166 -5.50 -7.32 10.98
N SER A 167 -5.64 -8.57 10.52
CA SER A 167 -6.84 -8.99 9.80
C SER A 167 -7.93 -9.52 10.73
N GLU A 168 -7.68 -9.62 12.05
CA GLU A 168 -8.55 -10.32 13.01
C GLU A 168 -8.93 -11.73 12.53
N GLY A 169 -7.97 -12.41 11.91
CA GLY A 169 -8.15 -13.69 11.26
C GLY A 169 -7.68 -14.88 12.10
N ARG A 170 -7.68 -16.06 11.48
CA ARG A 170 -7.04 -17.25 12.01
C ARG A 170 -5.57 -17.30 11.61
N ILE A 171 -4.81 -18.13 12.31
CA ILE A 171 -3.48 -18.56 11.87
C ILE A 171 -3.61 -19.22 10.49
N LEU A 172 -2.69 -18.86 9.59
CA LEU A 172 -2.63 -19.43 8.25
C LEU A 172 -2.01 -20.83 8.30
N GLU A 173 -2.53 -21.73 7.48
CA GLU A 173 -1.88 -23.01 7.22
C GLU A 173 -0.57 -22.77 6.44
N THR A 174 0.36 -23.73 6.52
CA THR A 174 1.67 -23.59 5.86
C THR A 174 1.52 -23.35 4.36
N TRP A 175 0.63 -24.07 3.68
CA TRP A 175 0.41 -23.93 2.25
C TRP A 175 -0.13 -22.53 1.88
N GLU A 176 -0.92 -21.90 2.75
CA GLU A 176 -1.45 -20.55 2.54
C GLU A 176 -0.32 -19.51 2.63
N THR A 177 0.56 -19.67 3.63
CA THR A 177 1.73 -18.80 3.78
C THR A 177 2.65 -18.91 2.56
N GLU A 178 2.92 -20.14 2.08
CA GLU A 178 3.73 -20.34 0.88
C GLU A 178 3.04 -19.79 -0.38
N ALA A 179 1.72 -19.98 -0.54
CA ALA A 179 0.97 -19.42 -1.67
C ALA A 179 1.07 -17.89 -1.70
N ILE A 180 0.88 -17.24 -0.56
CA ILE A 180 1.08 -15.79 -0.42
C ILE A 180 2.51 -15.40 -0.79
N LEU A 181 3.53 -16.10 -0.29
CA LEU A 181 4.93 -15.81 -0.66
C LEU A 181 5.20 -15.95 -2.15
N HIS A 182 4.60 -16.94 -2.83
CA HIS A 182 4.71 -17.06 -4.29
C HIS A 182 4.16 -15.82 -4.99
N TYR A 183 3.00 -15.30 -4.55
CA TYR A 183 2.45 -14.07 -5.10
C TYR A 183 3.30 -12.83 -4.78
N LEU A 184 3.77 -12.69 -3.54
CA LEU A 184 4.65 -11.57 -3.16
C LEU A 184 5.96 -11.56 -3.98
N ASN A 185 6.42 -12.73 -4.43
CA ASN A 185 7.54 -12.85 -5.38
C ASN A 185 7.17 -12.51 -6.84
N VAL A 186 5.88 -12.51 -7.22
CA VAL A 186 5.41 -11.96 -8.51
C VAL A 186 5.51 -10.44 -8.50
N ILE A 187 5.07 -9.81 -7.41
CA ILE A 187 5.03 -8.34 -7.23
C ILE A 187 6.28 -7.78 -6.54
N GLN A 188 7.43 -8.44 -6.69
CA GLN A 188 8.70 -7.94 -6.16
C GLN A 188 9.27 -6.81 -7.01
N LEU A 189 10.18 -6.01 -6.44
CA LEU A 189 10.84 -4.94 -7.17
C LEU A 189 11.61 -5.49 -8.38
N ARG A 190 11.49 -4.77 -9.48
CA ARG A 190 12.24 -4.94 -10.72
C ARG A 190 13.20 -3.76 -10.91
N ILE A 191 14.20 -3.93 -11.77
CA ILE A 191 15.16 -2.85 -12.06
C ILE A 191 14.47 -1.61 -12.60
N GLY A 192 13.41 -1.77 -13.41
CA GLY A 192 12.61 -0.66 -13.90
C GLY A 192 11.91 0.16 -12.81
N ASP A 193 11.73 -0.40 -11.61
CA ASP A 193 11.08 0.29 -10.48
C ASP A 193 12.04 1.21 -9.72
N LEU A 194 13.36 1.08 -9.92
CA LEU A 194 14.38 1.74 -9.11
C LEU A 194 14.76 3.15 -9.60
N SER A 195 14.15 3.64 -10.67
CA SER A 195 14.41 4.96 -11.25
C SER A 195 15.92 5.26 -11.41
N LEU A 196 16.67 4.30 -11.96
CA LEU A 196 18.12 4.41 -12.12
C LEU A 196 18.49 5.48 -13.15
N THR A 197 19.51 6.29 -12.87
CA THR A 197 20.10 7.21 -13.84
C THR A 197 20.92 6.47 -14.90
N LYS A 198 21.32 7.18 -15.97
CA LYS A 198 22.19 6.61 -17.01
C LYS A 198 23.54 6.15 -16.44
N GLU A 199 24.08 6.89 -15.48
CA GLU A 199 25.34 6.58 -14.78
C GLU A 199 25.18 5.34 -13.89
N GLU A 200 24.08 5.25 -13.14
CA GLU A 200 23.77 4.09 -12.31
C GLU A 200 23.54 2.83 -13.17
N MET A 201 22.90 2.96 -14.34
CA MET A 201 22.75 1.87 -15.30
C MET A 201 24.10 1.35 -15.82
N LYS A 202 25.11 2.22 -15.97
CA LYS A 202 26.48 1.77 -16.32
C LYS A 202 27.11 0.95 -15.20
N ILE A 203 26.91 1.36 -13.94
CA ILE A 203 27.38 0.59 -12.78
C ILE A 203 26.70 -0.79 -12.77
N LEU A 204 25.38 -0.84 -13.00
CA LEU A 204 24.61 -2.10 -13.02
C LEU A 204 25.08 -3.06 -14.12
N ASN A 205 25.55 -2.54 -15.26
CA ASN A 205 26.07 -3.31 -16.39
C ASN A 205 27.57 -3.66 -16.28
N SER A 206 28.31 -3.14 -15.30
CA SER A 206 29.74 -3.42 -15.11
C SER A 206 30.01 -4.87 -14.67
N GLU A 207 31.25 -5.30 -14.49
CA GLU A 207 31.57 -6.59 -13.85
C GLU A 207 31.78 -6.46 -12.33
N ASP A 208 31.74 -5.23 -11.79
CA ASP A 208 31.99 -4.97 -10.37
C ASP A 208 30.76 -5.32 -9.51
N LYS A 209 30.79 -6.53 -8.94
CA LYS A 209 29.73 -7.06 -8.08
C LYS A 209 29.47 -6.20 -6.84
N ASP A 210 30.50 -5.61 -6.23
CA ASP A 210 30.35 -4.82 -5.00
C ASP A 210 29.66 -3.49 -5.30
N SER A 211 30.08 -2.81 -6.36
CA SER A 211 29.43 -1.58 -6.81
C SER A 211 27.98 -1.80 -7.22
N LYS A 212 27.67 -2.89 -7.94
CA LYS A 212 26.28 -3.28 -8.27
C LYS A 212 25.44 -3.48 -7.02
N ARG A 213 25.95 -4.25 -6.06
CA ARG A 213 25.24 -4.56 -4.82
C ARG A 213 24.94 -3.28 -4.05
N LYS A 214 25.94 -2.44 -3.80
CA LYS A 214 25.80 -1.16 -3.08
C LYS A 214 24.81 -0.23 -3.77
N LEU A 215 24.83 -0.17 -5.10
CA LEU A 215 23.85 0.58 -5.86
C LEU A 215 22.45 0.04 -5.59
N LEU A 216 22.19 -1.24 -5.86
CA LEU A 216 20.85 -1.82 -5.73
C LEU A 216 20.30 -1.69 -4.30
N GLU A 217 21.10 -1.99 -3.28
CA GLU A 217 20.72 -1.88 -1.87
C GLU A 217 20.38 -0.44 -1.44
N SER A 218 20.88 0.58 -2.16
CA SER A 218 20.59 1.99 -1.88
C SER A 218 19.31 2.51 -2.54
N LYS A 219 18.77 1.78 -3.53
CA LYS A 219 17.62 2.21 -4.34
C LYS A 219 16.29 1.67 -3.84
N TYR A 220 16.24 1.08 -2.66
CA TYR A 220 14.98 0.74 -2.00
C TYR A 220 15.14 0.68 -0.47
N LEU A 221 14.04 0.90 0.25
CA LEU A 221 14.03 0.74 1.70
C LEU A 221 14.15 -0.74 2.08
N SER A 222 15.25 -1.10 2.75
CA SER A 222 15.40 -2.43 3.37
C SER A 222 14.43 -2.65 4.53
N LYS A 223 13.91 -1.57 5.12
CA LYS A 223 12.89 -1.58 6.16
C LYS A 223 12.01 -0.32 6.06
N GLU A 224 10.72 -0.50 6.31
CA GLU A 224 9.78 0.62 6.45
C GLU A 224 9.84 1.16 7.88
N SER A 225 10.13 2.45 8.05
CA SER A 225 9.98 3.12 9.33
C SER A 225 8.51 3.26 9.70
N ALA A 226 8.22 3.22 10.99
CA ALA A 226 6.86 3.40 11.48
C ALA A 226 6.90 4.18 12.79
N THR A 227 6.46 5.43 12.71
CA THR A 227 6.34 6.32 13.85
C THR A 227 4.87 6.65 14.06
N PHE A 228 4.25 6.13 15.12
CA PHE A 228 2.86 6.45 15.40
C PHE A 228 2.75 7.90 15.86
N GLY A 229 1.92 8.66 15.15
CA GLY A 229 1.68 10.04 15.52
C GLY A 229 0.81 10.15 16.77
N TYR A 230 0.98 11.26 17.49
CA TYR A 230 0.14 11.61 18.62
C TYR A 230 -0.96 12.57 18.16
N PRO A 231 -2.16 12.52 18.74
CA PRO A 231 -3.18 13.52 18.45
C PRO A 231 -2.69 14.93 18.75
N LEU A 232 -2.85 15.84 17.79
CA LEU A 232 -2.59 17.25 18.00
C LEU A 232 -3.53 17.79 19.08
N ALA A 233 -3.00 18.48 20.09
CA ALA A 233 -3.84 19.11 21.11
C ALA A 233 -4.83 20.11 20.47
N SER A 234 -6.05 20.22 21.01
CA SER A 234 -7.09 21.00 20.33
C SER A 234 -6.75 22.48 20.12
N ASN A 235 -5.87 23.06 20.93
CA ASN A 235 -5.43 24.45 20.85
C ASN A 235 -4.38 24.70 19.76
N VAL A 236 -3.70 23.67 19.27
CA VAL A 236 -2.66 23.78 18.22
C VAL A 236 -3.14 23.35 16.83
N ARG A 237 -4.37 22.80 16.72
CA ARG A 237 -4.95 22.42 15.43
C ARG A 237 -5.20 23.64 14.57
N GLU A 238 -4.66 23.62 13.36
CA GLU A 238 -4.85 24.73 12.41
C GLU A 238 -6.17 24.63 11.65
N LEU A 239 -6.83 23.46 11.70
CA LEU A 239 -8.15 23.22 11.10
C LEU A 239 -8.16 23.49 9.59
N GLY A 240 -7.10 23.09 8.90
CA GLY A 240 -6.95 23.19 7.46
C GLY A 240 -6.56 24.57 6.94
N LYS A 241 -6.15 25.52 7.81
CA LYS A 241 -5.75 26.88 7.37
C LYS A 241 -4.60 26.88 6.37
N LYS A 242 -3.68 25.93 6.48
CA LYS A 242 -2.52 25.75 5.58
C LYS A 242 -2.64 24.48 4.74
N GLY A 243 -3.80 23.85 4.72
CA GLY A 243 -4.00 22.60 3.98
C GLY A 243 -4.40 22.84 2.53
N ASP A 244 -4.00 21.92 1.65
CA ASP A 244 -4.47 21.85 0.27
C ASP A 244 -5.77 21.04 0.19
N PRO A 245 -6.94 21.66 -0.07
CA PRO A 245 -8.21 20.93 -0.13
C PRO A 245 -8.27 19.92 -1.28
N LYS A 246 -7.46 20.04 -2.34
CA LYS A 246 -7.39 19.03 -3.42
C LYS A 246 -6.71 17.75 -2.93
N LYS A 247 -5.61 17.88 -2.20
CA LYS A 247 -4.95 16.75 -1.52
C LYS A 247 -5.87 16.15 -0.45
N GLY A 248 -6.54 17.01 0.33
CA GLY A 248 -7.52 16.58 1.32
C GLY A 248 -8.70 15.79 0.74
N LYS A 249 -9.24 16.24 -0.40
CA LYS A 249 -10.29 15.53 -1.14
C LYS A 249 -9.82 14.13 -1.55
N TYR A 250 -8.58 14.02 -2.00
CA TYR A 250 -8.00 12.74 -2.35
C TYR A 250 -7.90 11.80 -1.15
N ILE A 251 -7.33 12.27 -0.03
CA ILE A 251 -7.21 11.51 1.22
C ILE A 251 -8.59 11.05 1.71
N PHE A 252 -9.60 11.92 1.65
CA PHE A 252 -10.96 11.58 2.04
C PHE A 252 -11.55 10.46 1.16
N LYS A 253 -11.49 10.61 -0.17
CA LYS A 253 -12.10 9.65 -1.11
C LYS A 253 -11.35 8.34 -1.20
N PHE A 254 -10.02 8.39 -1.29
CA PHE A 254 -9.19 7.22 -1.53
C PHE A 254 -8.66 6.58 -0.25
N GLY A 255 -8.69 7.30 0.88
CA GLY A 255 -8.27 6.78 2.18
C GLY A 255 -9.45 6.51 3.10
N CYS A 256 -10.18 7.55 3.53
CA CYS A 256 -11.27 7.39 4.49
C CYS A 256 -12.40 6.53 3.92
N MET A 257 -12.91 6.87 2.74
CA MET A 257 -14.00 6.14 2.11
C MET A 257 -13.59 4.76 1.59
N HIS A 258 -12.31 4.40 1.54
CA HIS A 258 -11.90 3.02 1.20
C HIS A 258 -12.57 1.99 2.14
N CYS A 259 -12.57 2.28 3.44
CA CYS A 259 -13.21 1.43 4.45
C CYS A 259 -14.62 1.91 4.82
N HIS A 260 -14.88 3.21 4.68
CA HIS A 260 -16.09 3.86 5.19
C HIS A 260 -17.15 4.15 4.13
N ASN A 261 -16.99 3.77 2.85
CA ASN A 261 -18.09 3.94 1.89
C ASN A 261 -19.30 3.02 2.23
N PRO A 262 -20.48 3.23 1.62
CA PRO A 262 -21.68 2.43 1.90
C PRO A 262 -21.55 0.92 1.68
N GLU A 263 -20.67 0.51 0.76
CA GLU A 263 -20.35 -0.90 0.47
C GLU A 263 -19.09 -1.37 1.22
N GLY A 264 -18.53 -0.50 2.08
CA GLY A 264 -17.28 -0.69 2.78
C GLY A 264 -17.40 -1.69 3.93
N ILE A 265 -16.25 -1.99 4.53
CA ILE A 265 -16.11 -3.01 5.57
C ILE A 265 -16.50 -2.51 6.98
N THR A 266 -16.88 -1.24 7.10
CA THR A 266 -17.19 -0.62 8.39
C THR A 266 -18.65 -0.18 8.48
N ILE A 267 -19.18 -0.14 9.70
CA ILE A 267 -20.55 0.33 9.98
C ILE A 267 -20.68 1.86 10.04
N PHE A 268 -19.54 2.56 10.12
CA PHE A 268 -19.53 4.02 10.16
C PHE A 268 -19.36 4.47 8.71
N THR A 269 -20.48 4.76 8.07
CA THR A 269 -20.51 5.11 6.65
C THR A 269 -20.25 6.60 6.46
N LEU A 270 -19.44 6.90 5.45
CA LEU A 270 -19.06 8.21 4.96
C LEU A 270 -19.36 8.25 3.46
N GLU A 271 -20.09 9.28 3.04
CA GLU A 271 -20.23 9.68 1.66
C GLU A 271 -19.55 11.03 1.44
N ASP A 272 -19.27 11.35 0.18
CA ASP A 272 -18.74 12.67 -0.19
C ASP A 272 -19.85 13.70 -0.35
N ASP A 273 -20.64 13.86 0.70
CA ASP A 273 -21.74 14.81 0.77
C ASP A 273 -21.52 15.89 1.84
N GLN A 274 -22.35 16.92 1.80
CA GLN A 274 -22.27 18.02 2.74
C GLN A 274 -22.58 17.60 4.19
N PHE A 275 -23.44 16.60 4.40
CA PHE A 275 -23.83 16.13 5.73
C PHE A 275 -22.66 15.44 6.44
N ASN A 276 -22.02 14.47 5.80
CA ASN A 276 -20.85 13.77 6.33
C ASN A 276 -19.65 14.71 6.51
N ARG A 277 -19.39 15.62 5.55
CA ARG A 277 -18.33 16.62 5.72
C ARG A 277 -18.60 17.56 6.90
N ASN A 278 -19.82 18.06 7.04
CA ASN A 278 -20.21 18.89 8.18
C ASN A 278 -20.12 18.13 9.51
N PHE A 279 -20.49 16.85 9.53
CA PHE A 279 -20.33 16.01 10.72
C PHE A 279 -18.87 15.97 11.16
N LEU A 280 -17.95 15.59 10.26
CA LEU A 280 -16.52 15.48 10.59
C LEU A 280 -15.93 16.85 10.97
N LYS A 281 -16.25 17.89 10.21
CA LYS A 281 -15.87 19.29 10.50
C LYS A 281 -16.23 19.70 11.92
N ASN A 282 -17.47 19.43 12.35
CA ASN A 282 -17.97 19.77 13.69
C ASN A 282 -17.30 18.98 14.81
N LYS A 283 -16.61 17.88 14.49
CA LYS A 283 -15.86 17.07 15.47
C LYS A 283 -14.37 17.37 15.50
N MET A 284 -13.81 18.09 14.54
CA MET A 284 -12.36 18.34 14.44
C MET A 284 -11.74 19.00 15.69
N LYS A 285 -12.49 19.80 16.45
CA LYS A 285 -12.02 20.40 17.73
C LYS A 285 -12.19 19.49 18.95
N LYS A 286 -12.81 18.31 18.81
CA LYS A 286 -13.05 17.41 19.94
C LYS A 286 -11.85 16.48 20.14
N THR A 287 -11.63 16.07 21.38
CA THR A 287 -10.58 15.11 21.77
C THR A 287 -11.16 13.71 21.94
N ASN A 288 -11.92 13.25 20.94
CA ASN A 288 -12.53 11.94 20.94
C ASN A 288 -12.44 11.28 19.56
N ASN A 289 -12.80 10.00 19.50
CA ASN A 289 -12.70 9.13 18.34
C ASN A 289 -13.57 9.54 17.13
N ARG A 290 -14.27 10.68 17.17
CA ARG A 290 -14.98 11.26 16.03
C ARG A 290 -14.22 12.40 15.37
N SER A 291 -13.11 12.85 15.96
CA SER A 291 -12.23 13.86 15.37
C SER A 291 -11.21 13.21 14.46
N ILE A 292 -11.04 13.72 13.24
CA ILE A 292 -9.99 13.25 12.32
C ILE A 292 -8.59 13.39 12.91
N TYR A 293 -8.37 14.38 13.78
CA TYR A 293 -7.08 14.62 14.44
C TYR A 293 -6.76 13.60 15.53
N GLU A 294 -7.77 12.94 16.06
CA GLU A 294 -7.65 11.94 17.12
C GLU A 294 -7.63 10.54 16.53
N ILE A 295 -8.65 10.23 15.72
CA ILE A 295 -8.94 8.86 15.31
C ILE A 295 -7.91 8.30 14.33
N THR A 296 -7.34 9.14 13.48
CA THR A 296 -6.27 8.73 12.55
C THR A 296 -4.97 8.40 13.28
N ARG A 297 -4.74 9.00 14.44
CA ARG A 297 -3.54 8.81 15.28
C ARG A 297 -3.71 7.67 16.27
N THR A 298 -4.89 7.53 16.87
CA THR A 298 -5.16 6.55 17.94
C THR A 298 -5.79 5.26 17.45
N GLY A 299 -6.43 5.29 16.27
CA GLY A 299 -7.21 4.17 15.77
C GLY A 299 -8.38 3.80 16.70
N THR A 300 -8.98 2.64 16.46
CA THR A 300 -9.94 2.04 17.39
C THR A 300 -9.51 0.64 17.78
N GLN A 301 -10.13 0.11 18.84
CA GLN A 301 -9.94 -1.27 19.27
C GLN A 301 -11.16 -2.11 18.88
N PRO A 302 -10.95 -3.38 18.49
CA PRO A 302 -12.02 -4.35 18.34
C PRO A 302 -12.87 -4.42 19.62
N LYS A 303 -14.22 -4.37 19.50
CA LYS A 303 -15.13 -4.58 20.64
C LYS A 303 -15.64 -6.03 20.64
N LYS A 304 -15.98 -6.58 21.82
CA LYS A 304 -16.39 -8.00 21.99
C LYS A 304 -17.43 -8.51 20.98
N LEU A 305 -18.38 -7.66 20.57
CA LEU A 305 -19.44 -8.02 19.61
C LEU A 305 -19.19 -7.49 18.17
N LYS A 306 -18.15 -6.68 17.97
CA LYS A 306 -17.80 -6.06 16.68
C LYS A 306 -16.28 -5.94 16.57
N LYS A 307 -15.65 -6.90 15.88
CA LYS A 307 -14.20 -6.99 15.77
C LYS A 307 -13.57 -6.09 14.70
N THR A 308 -14.35 -5.28 13.99
CA THR A 308 -13.79 -4.27 13.07
C THR A 308 -13.11 -3.17 13.87
N TYR A 309 -11.91 -2.76 13.45
CA TYR A 309 -11.18 -1.64 14.04
C TYR A 309 -10.69 -0.68 12.96
N MET A 310 -10.22 0.50 13.38
CA MET A 310 -9.56 1.47 12.52
C MET A 310 -8.07 1.47 12.85
N PRO A 311 -7.18 1.19 11.88
CA PRO A 311 -5.75 1.22 12.10
C PRO A 311 -5.24 2.63 12.42
N MET A 312 -4.08 2.68 13.06
CA MET A 312 -3.35 3.91 13.33
C MET A 312 -2.51 4.25 12.12
N TYR A 313 -2.54 5.50 11.67
CA TYR A 313 -1.63 5.99 10.65
C TYR A 313 -0.32 6.45 11.30
N THR A 314 0.79 5.98 10.76
CA THR A 314 2.11 6.50 11.10
C THR A 314 2.34 7.85 10.39
N TYR A 315 3.35 8.61 10.81
CA TYR A 315 3.71 9.87 10.13
C TYR A 315 4.17 9.65 8.68
N GLU A 316 4.78 8.50 8.40
CA GLU A 316 5.20 8.08 7.05
C GLU A 316 4.00 7.73 6.15
N ARG A 317 2.81 7.51 6.72
CA ARG A 317 1.60 7.11 5.98
C ARG A 317 0.52 8.19 5.94
N LEU A 318 0.49 9.09 6.92
CA LEU A 318 -0.31 10.30 6.96
C LEU A 318 0.44 11.34 7.79
N SER A 319 1.10 12.30 7.14
CA SER A 319 1.81 13.36 7.85
C SER A 319 0.85 14.33 8.53
N ASP A 320 1.34 15.18 9.44
CA ASP A 320 0.49 16.23 10.03
C ASP A 320 0.01 17.25 8.97
N GLN A 321 0.84 17.55 7.98
CA GLN A 321 0.44 18.41 6.86
C GLN A 321 -0.70 17.77 6.05
N GLN A 322 -0.63 16.47 5.76
CA GLN A 322 -1.70 15.76 5.04
C GLN A 322 -3.01 15.67 5.84
N LEU A 323 -2.90 15.63 7.16
CA LEU A 323 -4.05 15.73 8.06
C LEU A 323 -4.66 17.14 8.03
N GLU A 324 -3.86 18.19 7.90
CA GLU A 324 -4.33 19.56 7.64
C GLU A 324 -4.93 19.71 6.24
N ASP A 325 -4.40 19.05 5.22
CA ASP A 325 -5.00 18.98 3.87
C ASP A 325 -6.41 18.37 3.94
N LEU A 326 -6.56 17.24 4.63
CA LEU A 326 -7.86 16.61 4.89
C LEU A 326 -8.82 17.57 5.62
N ALA A 327 -8.34 18.28 6.64
CA ALA A 327 -9.14 19.27 7.36
C ALA A 327 -9.56 20.44 6.46
N ALA A 328 -8.68 20.89 5.54
CA ALA A 328 -8.98 21.96 4.58
C ALA A 328 -10.12 21.55 3.65
N TYR A 329 -10.10 20.30 3.15
CA TYR A 329 -11.19 19.76 2.35
C TYR A 329 -12.52 19.70 3.10
N LEU A 330 -12.53 19.20 4.34
CA LEU A 330 -13.75 19.13 5.14
C LEU A 330 -14.31 20.53 5.48
N ASN A 331 -13.46 21.56 5.46
CA ASN A 331 -13.84 22.95 5.66
C ASN A 331 -14.22 23.69 4.37
N SER A 332 -13.87 23.17 3.20
CA SER A 332 -14.17 23.81 1.92
C SER A 332 -15.67 23.76 1.63
N LYS A 333 -16.12 24.65 0.73
CA LYS A 333 -17.48 24.54 0.19
C LYS A 333 -17.60 23.26 -0.64
N PRO A 334 -18.77 22.59 -0.64
CA PRO A 334 -19.09 21.61 -1.67
C PRO A 334 -18.84 22.21 -3.06
N ASP A 335 -18.23 21.42 -3.95
CA ASP A 335 -18.18 21.73 -5.38
C ASP A 335 -19.57 21.56 -6.02
#